data_AF-A0A959VHT7-F1
#
_entry.id   AF-A0A959VHT7-F1
#
_cell.length_a   1.000
_cell.length_b   1.000
_cell.length_c   1.000
_cell.angle_alpha   90.00
_cell.angle_beta   90.00
_cell.angle_gamma   90.00
#
_symmetry.space_group_name_H-M   'P 1'
#
loop_
_entity.id
_entity.type
_entity.pdbx_description
1 polymer ?
#
loop_
_entity_poly.entity_id
_entity_poly.type
_entity_poly.pdbx_seq_one_letter_code
_entity_poly.pdbx_strand_id
1 'polypeptide(L)'
;MRLSNIGTTVKDLDFGTVDAEADKRLAEYFITTPQVDLALSFRSAHFLGRKGSGKSSIFTQLPRLTKERYGEACNVSLMTPDQYAWGALREYSEQGLLPEQAHANAWKFTIAVDAAAAALDAPEENLTEGSRKALGRIRAFVTSNFGGDAPTPTITAKRLLTGLGAFRLEAFGFGVGLERERQEQTLTPQVIDLLLEATKEVCSDTGIIVAIDRLDDSWDGSDLAKSLLIGLLKATKEINDKYSDLHGTGIHVVTFLRSDIYQGLQFDDKDKHRAIEEEITWTADLLRDMINARLPDGVAIDDVFEEGDMRGSISPFNYIVKRTFLRPREVIQFLQECQKRTDTSATEISKDAIREAEMRYSSWKVDDLKQEYRRVFPRFSELLEALRQTQHRYDSVEEFLQLLEQQAAELVQEFGARELMKRLFDASVIGVRLGNAGTARFRCEDSDLLLPTSGSVYIHQGLYRGLNIRETRA
;
A
#
# COMPACT_ATOMS: atom_id res chain seq x y z
N MET A 1 25.68 5.67 -21.06
CA MET A 1 25.89 6.60 -22.20
C MET A 1 25.41 7.99 -21.78
N ARG A 2 26.13 9.06 -22.10
CA ARG A 2 25.71 10.44 -21.74
C ARG A 2 24.54 10.91 -22.63
N LEU A 3 23.68 11.79 -22.11
CA LEU A 3 22.56 12.36 -22.87
C LEU A 3 23.02 13.14 -24.11
N SER A 4 24.17 13.81 -24.00
CA SER A 4 24.81 14.51 -25.13
C SER A 4 25.15 13.57 -26.30
N ASN A 5 25.48 12.31 -26.03
CA ASN A 5 25.82 11.34 -27.07
C ASN A 5 24.60 10.89 -27.90
N ILE A 6 23.39 11.02 -27.35
CA ILE A 6 22.12 10.67 -28.01
C ILE A 6 21.32 11.90 -28.45
N GLY A 7 21.89 13.10 -28.34
CA GLY A 7 21.23 14.34 -28.74
C GLY A 7 19.99 14.68 -27.90
N THR A 8 19.96 14.26 -26.64
CA THR A 8 18.85 14.48 -25.70
C THR A 8 19.28 15.43 -24.58
N THR A 9 18.35 16.22 -24.04
CA THR A 9 18.59 17.09 -22.88
C THR A 9 17.95 16.50 -21.62
N VAL A 10 18.30 17.04 -20.46
CA VAL A 10 17.64 16.68 -19.20
C VAL A 10 16.14 16.99 -19.25
N LYS A 11 15.71 18.03 -19.97
CA LYS A 11 14.29 18.42 -20.09
C LYS A 11 13.45 17.41 -20.87
N ASP A 12 14.08 16.64 -21.75
CA ASP A 12 13.40 15.65 -22.58
C ASP A 12 13.16 14.33 -21.84
N LEU A 13 13.77 14.14 -20.66
CA LEU A 13 13.59 12.95 -19.85
C LEU A 13 12.18 12.90 -19.23
N ASP A 14 11.54 11.74 -19.28
CA ASP A 14 10.27 11.48 -18.62
C ASP A 14 10.49 10.52 -17.44
N PHE A 15 10.46 11.05 -16.22
CA PHE A 15 10.57 10.24 -15.01
C PHE A 15 9.24 9.57 -14.60
N GLY A 16 8.19 9.71 -15.40
CA GLY A 16 6.84 9.23 -15.11
C GLY A 16 6.08 10.15 -14.16
N THR A 17 4.92 9.69 -13.68
CA THR A 17 4.09 10.48 -12.76
C THR A 17 4.20 9.99 -11.31
N VAL A 18 3.84 10.86 -10.38
CA VAL A 18 3.88 10.55 -8.93
C VAL A 18 2.73 9.64 -8.48
N ASP A 19 1.69 9.53 -9.31
CA ASP A 19 0.47 8.79 -9.04
C ASP A 19 0.33 7.63 -10.03
N ALA A 20 0.28 6.41 -9.51
CA ALA A 20 0.29 5.20 -10.33
C ALA A 20 -0.93 5.13 -11.27
N GLU A 21 -2.09 5.61 -10.81
CA GLU A 21 -3.34 5.58 -11.58
C GLU A 21 -3.33 6.58 -12.75
N ALA A 22 -2.60 7.70 -12.59
CA ALA A 22 -2.46 8.71 -13.63
C ALA A 22 -1.36 8.38 -14.64
N ASP A 23 -0.49 7.43 -14.31
CA ASP A 23 0.66 7.05 -15.11
C ASP A 23 0.30 6.05 -16.21
N LYS A 24 -0.04 6.58 -17.39
CA LYS A 24 -0.41 5.78 -18.56
C LYS A 24 0.73 4.91 -19.10
N ARG A 25 1.98 5.24 -18.78
CA ARG A 25 3.18 4.54 -19.26
C ARG A 25 3.75 3.59 -18.22
N LEU A 26 3.11 3.45 -17.05
CA LEU A 26 3.59 2.65 -15.94
C LEU A 26 4.02 1.24 -16.37
N ALA A 27 3.26 0.60 -17.26
CA ALA A 27 3.56 -0.74 -17.76
C ALA A 27 4.86 -0.83 -18.58
N GLU A 28 5.28 0.25 -19.25
CA GLU A 28 6.47 0.28 -20.11
C GLU A 28 7.78 0.15 -19.31
N TYR A 29 7.79 0.65 -18.06
CA TYR A 29 8.99 0.74 -17.23
C TYR A 29 8.79 0.19 -15.81
N PHE A 30 7.75 -0.62 -15.61
CA PHE A 30 7.53 -1.29 -14.34
C PHE A 30 8.60 -2.36 -14.14
N ILE A 31 9.31 -2.30 -13.01
CA ILE A 31 10.30 -3.31 -12.64
C ILE A 31 9.69 -4.37 -11.72
N THR A 32 10.12 -5.61 -11.88
CA THR A 32 9.75 -6.70 -10.96
C THR A 32 10.64 -6.62 -9.71
N THR A 33 10.03 -6.39 -8.55
CA THR A 33 10.70 -6.48 -7.24
C THR A 33 10.36 -7.81 -6.55
N PRO A 34 11.07 -8.21 -5.48
CA PRO A 34 10.71 -9.43 -4.74
C PRO A 34 9.24 -9.46 -4.28
N GLN A 35 8.67 -8.32 -3.90
CA GLN A 35 7.27 -8.21 -3.49
C GLN A 35 6.30 -8.41 -4.66
N VAL A 36 6.69 -8.06 -5.88
CA VAL A 36 5.88 -8.37 -7.07
C VAL A 36 5.81 -9.88 -7.28
N ASP A 37 6.94 -10.58 -7.16
CA ASP A 37 6.98 -12.03 -7.28
C ASP A 37 6.14 -12.73 -6.20
N LEU A 38 6.15 -12.19 -4.98
CA LEU A 38 5.35 -12.67 -3.86
C LEU A 38 3.85 -12.41 -4.07
N ALA A 39 3.46 -11.24 -4.60
CA ALA A 39 2.06 -10.92 -4.90
C ALA A 39 1.45 -11.85 -5.96
N LEU A 40 2.30 -12.40 -6.83
CA LEU A 40 1.91 -13.38 -7.83
C LEU A 40 2.05 -14.83 -7.34
N SER A 41 2.59 -15.08 -6.14
CA SER A 41 3.00 -16.43 -5.71
C SER A 41 1.89 -17.26 -5.04
N PHE A 42 0.74 -16.66 -4.75
CA PHE A 42 -0.36 -17.28 -3.99
C PHE A 42 0.01 -17.65 -2.53
N ARG A 43 1.14 -17.11 -2.01
CA ARG A 43 1.61 -17.38 -0.64
C ARG A 43 1.34 -16.23 0.33
N SER A 44 1.38 -15.01 -0.18
CA SER A 44 1.32 -13.79 0.63
C SER A 44 0.06 -13.01 0.28
N ALA A 45 -0.60 -12.43 1.28
CA ALA A 45 -1.89 -11.79 1.13
C ALA A 45 -1.88 -10.32 1.51
N HIS A 46 -1.17 -9.95 2.58
CA HIS A 46 -1.20 -8.58 3.11
C HIS A 46 0.07 -7.83 2.72
N PHE A 47 0.00 -7.02 1.68
CA PHE A 47 1.10 -6.16 1.22
C PHE A 47 1.04 -4.81 1.92
N LEU A 48 1.93 -4.63 2.88
CA LEU A 48 2.01 -3.47 3.75
C LEU A 48 3.00 -2.46 3.18
N GLY A 49 2.64 -1.17 3.16
CA GLY A 49 3.59 -0.13 2.82
C GLY A 49 3.12 1.28 3.14
N ARG A 50 4.05 2.19 3.38
CA ARG A 50 3.74 3.61 3.62
C ARG A 50 3.17 4.30 2.38
N LYS A 51 2.62 5.52 2.53
CA LYS A 51 2.13 6.29 1.37
C LYS A 51 3.30 6.52 0.40
N GLY A 52 3.10 6.23 -0.90
CA GLY A 52 4.14 6.39 -1.92
C GLY A 52 5.15 5.23 -2.05
N SER A 53 4.95 4.11 -1.35
CA SER A 53 5.80 2.89 -1.46
C SER A 53 5.58 2.06 -2.73
N GLY A 54 4.57 2.38 -3.56
CA GLY A 54 4.28 1.63 -4.79
C GLY A 54 3.17 0.57 -4.69
N LYS A 55 2.41 0.51 -3.57
CA LYS A 55 1.21 -0.35 -3.43
C LYS A 55 0.30 -0.32 -4.67
N SER A 56 -0.18 0.87 -5.01
CA SER A 56 -1.08 1.06 -6.15
C SER A 56 -0.40 0.74 -7.49
N SER A 57 0.93 0.88 -7.60
CA SER A 57 1.65 0.47 -8.80
C SER A 57 1.65 -1.05 -8.97
N ILE A 58 1.89 -1.82 -7.89
CA ILE A 58 1.78 -3.29 -7.93
C ILE A 58 0.34 -3.70 -8.23
N PHE A 59 -0.62 -3.13 -7.51
CA PHE A 59 -2.05 -3.37 -7.69
C PHE A 59 -2.50 -3.15 -9.15
N THR A 60 -2.22 -2.00 -9.75
CA THR A 60 -2.62 -1.68 -11.13
C THR A 60 -1.93 -2.57 -12.17
N GLN A 61 -0.70 -3.01 -11.90
CA GLN A 61 0.04 -3.87 -12.84
C GLN A 61 -0.27 -5.36 -12.69
N LEU A 62 -0.94 -5.76 -11.61
CA LEU A 62 -1.20 -7.15 -11.29
C LEU A 62 -1.90 -7.93 -12.44
N PRO A 63 -2.91 -7.40 -13.16
CA PRO A 63 -3.51 -8.12 -14.27
C PRO A 63 -2.52 -8.43 -15.40
N ARG A 64 -1.66 -7.47 -15.77
CA ARG A 64 -0.63 -7.68 -16.79
C ARG A 64 0.39 -8.71 -16.33
N LEU A 65 0.87 -8.57 -15.10
CA LEU A 65 1.91 -9.44 -14.53
C LEU A 65 1.41 -10.88 -14.32
N THR A 66 0.16 -11.05 -13.90
CA THR A 66 -0.50 -12.36 -13.81
C THR A 66 -0.63 -12.99 -15.18
N LYS A 67 -1.05 -12.23 -16.21
CA LYS A 67 -1.11 -12.72 -17.59
C LYS A 67 0.26 -13.14 -18.13
N GLU A 68 1.32 -12.39 -17.81
CA GLU A 68 2.69 -12.75 -18.19
C GLU A 68 3.17 -14.05 -17.52
N ARG A 69 2.79 -14.29 -16.26
CA ARG A 69 3.22 -15.46 -15.48
C ARG A 69 2.38 -16.71 -15.71
N TYR A 70 1.07 -16.55 -15.85
CA TYR A 70 0.09 -17.64 -15.86
C TYR A 70 -0.72 -17.73 -17.16
N GLY A 71 -0.57 -16.79 -18.10
CA GLY A 71 -1.37 -16.76 -19.32
C GLY A 71 -2.86 -16.59 -19.02
N GLU A 72 -3.69 -17.38 -19.70
CA GLU A 72 -5.15 -17.42 -19.48
C GLU A 72 -5.56 -18.37 -18.34
N ALA A 73 -4.59 -18.97 -17.62
CA ALA A 73 -4.87 -19.88 -16.51
C ALA A 73 -5.15 -19.15 -15.19
N CYS A 74 -5.02 -17.83 -15.14
CA CYS A 74 -5.35 -17.04 -13.96
C CYS A 74 -5.86 -15.64 -14.31
N ASN A 75 -7.01 -15.28 -13.74
CA ASN A 75 -7.63 -13.96 -13.87
C ASN A 75 -7.38 -13.10 -12.63
N VAL A 76 -7.44 -11.77 -12.80
CA VAL A 76 -7.30 -10.82 -11.70
C VAL A 76 -8.51 -9.89 -11.67
N SER A 77 -9.16 -9.81 -10.52
CA SER A 77 -10.13 -8.76 -10.20
C SER A 77 -9.48 -7.67 -9.36
N LEU A 78 -9.61 -6.42 -9.80
CA LEU A 78 -9.11 -5.25 -9.08
C LEU A 78 -10.26 -4.55 -8.37
N MET A 79 -10.22 -4.56 -7.04
CA MET A 79 -11.22 -3.97 -6.18
C MET A 79 -10.71 -2.69 -5.50
N THR A 80 -11.40 -1.58 -5.72
CA THR A 80 -11.16 -0.31 -5.03
C THR A 80 -12.46 0.17 -4.37
N PRO A 81 -12.76 -0.24 -3.12
CA PRO A 81 -13.99 0.15 -2.44
C PRO A 81 -14.08 1.67 -2.27
N ASP A 82 -15.06 2.30 -2.90
CA ASP A 82 -15.30 3.74 -2.76
C ASP A 82 -15.93 4.09 -1.39
N GLN A 83 -16.13 5.39 -1.13
CA GLN A 83 -16.74 5.86 0.12
C GLN A 83 -18.16 5.30 0.37
N TYR A 84 -18.91 4.94 -0.69
CA TYR A 84 -20.26 4.40 -0.58
C TYR A 84 -20.22 2.91 -0.25
N ALA A 85 -19.32 2.14 -0.87
CA ALA A 85 -19.05 0.75 -0.48
C ALA A 85 -18.60 0.71 0.98
N TRP A 86 -17.66 1.58 1.36
CA TRP A 86 -17.16 1.68 2.72
C TRP A 86 -18.27 2.00 3.72
N GLY A 87 -19.08 3.02 3.44
CA GLY A 87 -20.22 3.38 4.27
C GLY A 87 -21.20 2.21 4.43
N ALA A 88 -21.53 1.54 3.32
CA ALA A 88 -22.46 0.42 3.35
C ALA A 88 -21.92 -0.78 4.14
N LEU A 89 -20.66 -1.17 3.93
CA LEU A 89 -20.05 -2.29 4.66
C LEU A 89 -19.89 -1.97 6.15
N ARG A 90 -19.59 -0.72 6.51
CA ARG A 90 -19.47 -0.26 7.90
C ARG A 90 -20.79 -0.27 8.66
N GLU A 91 -21.90 -0.09 7.96
CA GLU A 91 -23.25 -0.13 8.55
C GLU A 91 -23.79 -1.57 8.68
N TYR A 92 -23.14 -2.54 8.04
CA TYR A 92 -23.61 -3.92 8.05
C TYR A 92 -23.48 -4.53 9.45
N SER A 93 -24.57 -5.12 9.91
CA SER A 93 -24.64 -5.83 11.18
C SER A 93 -25.48 -7.09 11.05
N GLU A 94 -25.18 -8.08 11.89
CA GLU A 94 -25.92 -9.32 11.96
C GLU A 94 -26.35 -9.56 13.41
N GLN A 95 -27.61 -9.95 13.61
CA GLN A 95 -28.16 -10.17 14.93
C GLN A 95 -27.38 -11.29 15.64
N GLY A 96 -26.90 -11.00 16.85
CA GLY A 96 -26.17 -11.97 17.68
C GLY A 96 -24.69 -12.11 17.34
N LEU A 97 -24.16 -11.38 16.35
CA LEU A 97 -22.75 -11.35 16.03
C LEU A 97 -22.07 -10.08 16.55
N LEU A 98 -20.78 -10.19 16.87
CA LEU A 98 -19.94 -9.01 17.12
C LEU A 98 -19.71 -8.24 15.81
N PRO A 99 -19.51 -6.90 15.86
CA PRO A 99 -19.28 -6.10 14.66
C PRO A 99 -18.17 -6.65 13.75
N GLU A 100 -17.06 -7.13 14.33
CA GLU A 100 -15.96 -7.71 13.55
C GLU A 100 -16.38 -8.95 12.76
N GLN A 101 -17.24 -9.80 13.33
CA GLN A 101 -17.71 -11.02 12.67
C GLN A 101 -18.71 -10.67 11.55
N ALA A 102 -19.62 -9.72 11.80
CA ALA A 102 -20.53 -9.23 10.78
C ALA A 102 -19.76 -8.57 9.62
N HIS A 103 -18.77 -7.72 9.92
CA HIS A 103 -17.91 -7.12 8.90
C HIS A 103 -17.09 -8.17 8.14
N ALA A 104 -16.58 -9.21 8.81
CA ALA A 104 -15.91 -10.32 8.14
C ALA A 104 -16.84 -11.04 7.15
N ASN A 105 -18.10 -11.30 7.54
CA ASN A 105 -19.10 -11.86 6.64
C ASN A 105 -19.43 -10.92 5.47
N ALA A 106 -19.55 -9.62 5.72
CA ALA A 106 -19.78 -8.62 4.69
C ALA A 106 -18.66 -8.61 3.63
N TRP A 107 -17.40 -8.66 4.09
CA TRP A 107 -16.25 -8.76 3.20
C TRP A 107 -16.19 -10.09 2.47
N LYS A 108 -16.39 -11.22 3.16
CA LYS A 108 -16.43 -12.54 2.51
C LYS A 108 -17.48 -12.61 1.42
N PHE A 109 -18.67 -12.07 1.67
CA PHE A 109 -19.73 -12.01 0.66
C PHE A 109 -19.34 -11.11 -0.52
N THR A 110 -18.78 -9.92 -0.24
CA THR A 110 -18.34 -8.99 -1.29
C THR A 110 -17.25 -9.59 -2.16
N ILE A 111 -16.24 -10.23 -1.54
CA ILE A 111 -15.15 -10.92 -2.24
C ILE A 111 -15.67 -12.14 -3.00
N ALA A 112 -16.60 -12.91 -2.43
CA ALA A 112 -17.18 -14.07 -3.11
C ALA A 112 -17.94 -13.68 -4.38
N VAL A 113 -18.72 -12.59 -4.33
CA VAL A 113 -19.42 -12.05 -5.51
C VAL A 113 -18.42 -11.56 -6.56
N ASP A 114 -17.36 -10.88 -6.15
CA ASP A 114 -16.33 -10.34 -7.03
C ASP A 114 -15.51 -11.46 -7.70
N ALA A 115 -15.09 -12.47 -6.94
CA ALA A 115 -14.43 -13.66 -7.46
C ALA A 115 -15.34 -14.45 -8.41
N ALA A 116 -16.62 -14.60 -8.07
CA ALA A 116 -17.59 -15.27 -8.94
C ALA A 116 -17.79 -14.50 -10.26
N ALA A 117 -17.81 -13.16 -10.23
CA ALA A 117 -17.86 -12.35 -11.43
C ALA A 117 -16.61 -12.55 -12.30
N ALA A 118 -15.42 -12.52 -11.70
CA ALA A 118 -14.15 -12.75 -12.40
C ALA A 118 -14.03 -14.17 -12.98
N ALA A 119 -14.70 -15.15 -12.39
CA ALA A 119 -14.77 -16.51 -12.92
C ALA A 119 -15.51 -16.59 -14.25
N LEU A 120 -16.40 -15.63 -14.56
CA LEU A 120 -17.13 -15.59 -15.84
C LEU A 120 -16.25 -15.34 -17.05
N ASP A 121 -15.06 -14.78 -16.84
CA ASP A 121 -14.05 -14.56 -17.88
C ASP A 121 -13.18 -15.80 -18.11
N ALA A 122 -13.41 -16.90 -17.38
CA ALA A 122 -12.67 -18.14 -17.59
C ALA A 122 -12.98 -18.73 -18.98
N PRO A 123 -11.96 -19.10 -19.77
CA PRO A 123 -12.16 -19.69 -21.09
C PRO A 123 -12.82 -21.08 -20.98
N GLU A 124 -14.08 -21.20 -21.42
CA GLU A 124 -14.89 -22.43 -21.23
C GLU A 124 -14.27 -23.70 -21.84
N GLU A 125 -13.41 -23.55 -22.85
CA GLU A 125 -12.62 -24.62 -23.47
C GLU A 125 -11.58 -25.24 -22.53
N ASN A 126 -11.09 -24.49 -21.54
CA ASN A 126 -10.14 -24.96 -20.54
C ASN A 126 -10.84 -25.61 -19.33
N LEU A 127 -12.17 -25.51 -19.25
CA LEU A 127 -12.94 -25.97 -18.10
C LEU A 127 -13.40 -27.43 -18.26
N THR A 128 -13.35 -28.17 -17.16
CA THR A 128 -13.97 -29.49 -17.03
C THR A 128 -15.50 -29.39 -17.11
N GLU A 129 -16.18 -30.53 -17.24
CA GLU A 129 -17.65 -30.56 -17.25
C GLU A 129 -18.24 -30.07 -15.91
N GLY A 130 -17.59 -30.38 -14.78
CA GLY A 130 -17.99 -29.92 -13.45
C GLY A 130 -17.88 -28.39 -13.35
N SER A 131 -16.73 -27.86 -13.73
CA SER A 131 -16.44 -26.43 -13.75
C SER A 131 -17.37 -25.66 -14.69
N ARG A 132 -17.72 -26.20 -15.87
CA ARG A 132 -18.73 -25.57 -16.75
C ARG A 132 -20.13 -25.51 -16.13
N LYS A 133 -20.55 -26.54 -15.40
CA LYS A 133 -21.83 -26.52 -14.65
C LYS A 133 -21.79 -25.50 -13.52
N ALA A 134 -20.67 -25.40 -12.81
CA ALA A 134 -20.46 -24.39 -11.78
C ALA A 134 -20.49 -22.97 -12.36
N LEU A 135 -19.78 -22.75 -13.47
CA LEU A 135 -19.79 -21.50 -14.22
C LEU A 135 -21.21 -21.11 -14.65
N GLY A 136 -22.01 -22.07 -15.13
CA GLY A 136 -23.42 -21.84 -15.47
C GLY A 136 -24.28 -21.35 -14.29
N ARG A 137 -24.06 -21.91 -13.09
CA ARG A 137 -24.74 -21.45 -11.86
C ARG A 137 -24.29 -20.04 -11.47
N ILE A 138 -22.99 -19.75 -11.56
CA ILE A 138 -22.43 -18.43 -11.31
C ILE A 138 -23.00 -17.41 -12.30
N ARG A 139 -23.04 -17.74 -13.60
CA ARG A 139 -23.61 -16.89 -14.65
C ARG A 139 -25.08 -16.58 -14.36
N ALA A 140 -25.87 -17.58 -13.99
CA ALA A 140 -27.27 -17.37 -13.60
C ALA A 140 -27.42 -16.47 -12.36
N PHE A 141 -26.58 -16.67 -11.33
CA PHE A 141 -26.56 -15.83 -10.14
C PHE A 141 -26.19 -14.38 -10.47
N VAL A 142 -25.10 -14.15 -11.20
CA VAL A 142 -24.65 -12.80 -11.56
C VAL A 142 -25.71 -12.10 -12.42
N THR A 143 -26.23 -12.76 -13.45
CA THR A 143 -27.25 -12.15 -14.32
C THR A 143 -28.56 -11.85 -13.59
N SER A 144 -29.04 -12.76 -12.74
CA SER A 144 -30.30 -12.56 -12.02
C SER A 144 -30.22 -11.46 -10.97
N ASN A 145 -29.03 -11.18 -10.45
CA ASN A 145 -28.81 -10.17 -9.42
C ASN A 145 -28.33 -8.84 -9.98
N PHE A 146 -27.37 -8.84 -10.90
CA PHE A 146 -26.69 -7.63 -11.37
C PHE A 146 -27.03 -7.30 -12.84
N GLY A 147 -27.81 -8.15 -13.51
CA GLY A 147 -28.22 -7.92 -14.89
C GLY A 147 -27.08 -8.16 -15.87
N GLY A 148 -26.86 -7.22 -16.79
CA GLY A 148 -25.73 -7.24 -17.72
C GLY A 148 -24.47 -6.52 -17.21
N ASP A 149 -24.56 -5.84 -16.07
CA ASP A 149 -23.47 -5.08 -15.50
C ASP A 149 -22.59 -5.98 -14.60
N ALA A 150 -21.28 -5.73 -14.60
CA ALA A 150 -20.38 -6.39 -13.66
C ALA A 150 -20.71 -5.96 -12.22
N PRO A 151 -20.75 -6.89 -11.24
CA PRO A 151 -20.88 -6.52 -9.83
C PRO A 151 -19.79 -5.55 -9.41
N THR A 152 -20.15 -4.58 -8.57
CA THR A 152 -19.19 -3.66 -7.95
C THR A 152 -19.30 -3.74 -6.43
N PRO A 153 -18.22 -3.44 -5.68
CA PRO A 153 -18.27 -3.44 -4.21
C PRO A 153 -19.41 -2.58 -3.67
N THR A 154 -19.65 -1.41 -4.28
CA THR A 154 -20.70 -0.47 -3.89
C THR A 154 -22.10 -1.05 -4.07
N ILE A 155 -22.39 -1.65 -5.23
CA ILE A 155 -23.71 -2.25 -5.51
C ILE A 155 -23.92 -3.47 -4.59
N THR A 156 -22.90 -4.31 -4.45
CA THR A 156 -22.96 -5.52 -3.62
C THR A 156 -23.20 -5.17 -2.15
N ALA A 157 -22.41 -4.26 -1.58
CA ALA A 157 -22.53 -3.84 -0.19
C ALA A 157 -23.89 -3.18 0.11
N LYS A 158 -24.38 -2.29 -0.76
CA LYS A 158 -25.68 -1.64 -0.58
C LYS A 158 -26.85 -2.62 -0.62
N ARG A 159 -26.77 -3.66 -1.46
CA ARG A 159 -27.80 -4.71 -1.48
C ARG A 159 -27.69 -5.61 -0.28
N LEU A 160 -26.47 -5.94 0.16
CA LEU A 160 -26.27 -6.73 1.37
C LEU A 160 -26.86 -6.06 2.62
N LEU A 161 -26.80 -4.72 2.72
CA LEU A 161 -27.49 -3.96 3.76
C LEU A 161 -29.00 -4.16 3.81
N THR A 162 -29.64 -4.39 2.66
CA THR A 162 -31.08 -4.70 2.61
C THR A 162 -31.40 -6.14 3.02
N GLY A 163 -30.37 -6.94 3.32
CA GLY A 163 -30.45 -8.33 3.70
C GLY A 163 -30.32 -9.29 2.52
N LEU A 164 -30.05 -10.56 2.81
CA LEU A 164 -29.85 -11.60 1.78
C LEU A 164 -31.09 -11.86 0.92
N GLY A 165 -32.29 -11.54 1.41
CA GLY A 165 -33.52 -11.61 0.60
C GLY A 165 -33.52 -10.68 -0.62
N ALA A 166 -32.59 -9.72 -0.68
CA ALA A 166 -32.38 -8.91 -1.87
C ALA A 166 -31.63 -9.66 -2.98
N PHE A 167 -31.09 -10.85 -2.72
CA PHE A 167 -30.40 -11.67 -3.70
C PHE A 167 -31.25 -12.87 -4.16
N ARG A 168 -31.24 -13.10 -5.47
CA ARG A 168 -31.82 -14.28 -6.12
C ARG A 168 -30.83 -15.43 -6.06
N LEU A 169 -31.15 -16.47 -5.29
CA LEU A 169 -30.24 -17.60 -4.97
C LEU A 169 -30.75 -18.94 -5.52
N GLU A 170 -31.74 -18.92 -6.40
CA GLU A 170 -32.35 -20.11 -7.00
C GLU A 170 -31.33 -20.98 -7.74
N ALA A 171 -30.31 -20.35 -8.34
CA ALA A 171 -29.21 -21.02 -9.02
C ALA A 171 -28.38 -21.94 -8.09
N PHE A 172 -28.47 -21.73 -6.78
CA PHE A 172 -27.81 -22.54 -5.74
C PHE A 172 -28.78 -23.41 -4.94
N GLY A 173 -30.03 -23.56 -5.41
CA GLY A 173 -31.05 -24.39 -4.75
C GLY A 173 -31.85 -23.67 -3.65
N PHE A 174 -31.61 -22.38 -3.43
CA PHE A 174 -32.37 -21.54 -2.50
C PHE A 174 -33.56 -20.91 -3.24
N GLY A 175 -34.58 -21.72 -3.52
CA GLY A 175 -35.84 -21.26 -4.10
C GLY A 175 -36.69 -20.40 -3.15
N VAL A 176 -37.87 -19.99 -3.64
CA VAL A 176 -38.95 -19.16 -3.00
C VAL A 176 -39.39 -19.63 -1.58
N GLY A 177 -38.84 -20.72 -1.05
CA GLY A 177 -39.07 -21.23 0.31
C GLY A 177 -38.36 -20.47 1.44
N LEU A 178 -37.43 -19.55 1.13
CA LEU A 178 -36.77 -18.67 2.11
C LEU A 178 -37.74 -17.76 2.88
N GLU A 179 -38.99 -17.59 2.41
CA GLU A 179 -40.02 -16.87 3.17
C GLU A 179 -40.57 -17.66 4.37
N ARG A 180 -40.40 -18.99 4.42
CA ARG A 180 -41.07 -19.85 5.42
C ARG A 180 -40.25 -20.26 6.64
N GLU A 181 -38.92 -20.18 6.60
CA GLU A 181 -38.04 -20.47 7.75
C GLU A 181 -37.34 -19.19 8.25
N ARG A 182 -38.12 -18.16 8.55
CA ARG A 182 -37.65 -16.94 9.22
C ARG A 182 -37.66 -17.11 10.73
N GLN A 183 -36.84 -17.99 11.30
CA GLN A 183 -36.50 -17.92 12.73
C GLN A 183 -35.03 -18.26 12.97
N GLU A 184 -34.26 -17.23 13.35
CA GLU A 184 -33.08 -17.27 14.22
C GLU A 184 -31.70 -17.73 13.70
N GLN A 185 -31.52 -18.14 12.43
CA GLN A 185 -30.17 -18.46 11.92
C GLN A 185 -29.64 -17.44 10.90
N THR A 186 -28.38 -17.04 11.07
CA THR A 186 -27.63 -16.23 10.10
C THR A 186 -27.40 -17.07 8.84
N LEU A 187 -28.18 -16.81 7.79
CA LEU A 187 -28.03 -17.48 6.48
C LEU A 187 -26.79 -16.99 5.72
N THR A 188 -26.16 -15.89 6.15
CA THR A 188 -25.04 -15.24 5.47
C THR A 188 -23.85 -16.18 5.25
N PRO A 189 -23.34 -16.89 6.27
CA PRO A 189 -22.22 -17.82 6.08
C PRO A 189 -22.54 -18.95 5.08
N GLN A 190 -23.77 -19.47 5.09
CA GLN A 190 -24.18 -20.53 4.18
C GLN A 190 -24.19 -20.06 2.72
N VAL A 191 -24.73 -18.86 2.46
CA VAL A 191 -24.73 -18.26 1.11
C VAL A 191 -23.31 -17.96 0.63
N ILE A 192 -22.46 -17.44 1.52
CA ILE A 192 -21.03 -17.22 1.24
C ILE A 192 -20.36 -18.53 0.84
N ASP A 193 -20.54 -19.60 1.63
CA ASP A 193 -19.92 -20.90 1.36
C ASP A 193 -20.40 -21.47 0.01
N LEU A 194 -21.67 -21.35 -0.33
CA LEU A 194 -22.17 -21.84 -1.62
C LEU A 194 -21.58 -21.10 -2.81
N LEU A 195 -21.48 -19.78 -2.72
CA LEU A 195 -20.85 -18.97 -3.76
C LEU A 195 -19.36 -19.32 -3.90
N LEU A 196 -18.65 -19.44 -2.79
CA LEU A 196 -17.22 -19.76 -2.80
C LEU A 196 -16.94 -21.20 -3.25
N GLU A 197 -17.75 -22.20 -2.85
CA GLU A 197 -17.59 -23.58 -3.32
C GLU A 197 -17.92 -23.71 -4.82
N ALA A 198 -18.94 -22.98 -5.33
CA ALA A 198 -19.20 -22.94 -6.77
C ALA A 198 -18.06 -22.26 -7.53
N THR A 199 -17.51 -21.17 -6.99
CA THR A 199 -16.37 -20.44 -7.58
C THR A 199 -15.11 -21.31 -7.56
N LYS A 200 -14.84 -22.00 -6.46
CA LYS A 200 -13.74 -22.95 -6.30
C LYS A 200 -13.75 -24.04 -7.35
N GLU A 201 -14.91 -24.59 -7.70
CA GLU A 201 -15.04 -25.60 -8.76
C GLU A 201 -14.61 -25.06 -10.13
N VAL A 202 -14.82 -23.76 -10.41
CA VAL A 202 -14.24 -23.12 -11.61
C VAL A 202 -12.75 -22.89 -11.42
N CYS A 203 -12.36 -22.44 -10.22
CA CYS A 203 -10.98 -22.10 -9.91
C CYS A 203 -10.03 -23.30 -9.82
N SER A 204 -10.51 -24.55 -9.86
CA SER A 204 -9.66 -25.73 -10.03
C SER A 204 -8.93 -25.72 -11.37
N ASP A 205 -9.55 -25.09 -12.38
CA ASP A 205 -9.06 -25.06 -13.76
C ASP A 205 -8.50 -23.67 -14.13
N THR A 206 -8.99 -22.59 -13.50
CA THR A 206 -8.56 -21.21 -13.77
C THR A 206 -8.49 -20.39 -12.49
N GLY A 207 -7.29 -20.06 -12.02
CA GLY A 207 -7.11 -19.32 -10.76
C GLY A 207 -7.68 -17.91 -10.81
N ILE A 208 -8.03 -17.36 -9.66
CA ILE A 208 -8.54 -15.99 -9.53
C ILE A 208 -7.80 -15.28 -8.41
N ILE A 209 -7.20 -14.14 -8.72
CA ILE A 209 -6.68 -13.21 -7.73
C ILE A 209 -7.68 -12.07 -7.55
N VAL A 210 -8.18 -11.87 -6.34
CA VAL A 210 -8.94 -10.66 -5.96
C VAL A 210 -8.00 -9.73 -5.22
N ALA A 211 -7.55 -8.67 -5.90
CA ALA A 211 -6.70 -7.65 -5.30
C ALA A 211 -7.53 -6.49 -4.78
N ILE A 212 -7.19 -5.96 -3.61
CA ILE A 212 -7.92 -4.87 -2.94
C ILE A 212 -6.93 -3.77 -2.53
N ASP A 213 -7.12 -2.54 -3.02
CA ASP A 213 -6.31 -1.37 -2.63
C ASP A 213 -7.22 -0.18 -2.22
N ARG A 214 -6.62 0.93 -1.79
CA ARG A 214 -7.28 2.18 -1.38
C ARG A 214 -8.20 2.07 -0.16
N LEU A 215 -7.90 1.11 0.71
CA LEU A 215 -8.61 0.88 1.96
C LEU A 215 -8.41 2.01 2.98
N ASP A 216 -7.45 2.92 2.75
CA ASP A 216 -7.17 4.07 3.61
C ASP A 216 -7.92 5.36 3.24
N ASP A 217 -8.55 5.45 2.06
CA ASP A 217 -9.20 6.68 1.59
C ASP A 217 -10.32 7.13 2.56
N SER A 218 -11.16 6.17 2.95
CA SER A 218 -12.32 6.36 3.85
C SER A 218 -12.01 6.06 5.32
N TRP A 219 -10.72 5.94 5.68
CA TRP A 219 -10.29 5.69 7.06
C TRP A 219 -10.42 6.94 7.95
N ASP A 220 -11.19 6.82 9.03
CA ASP A 220 -11.41 7.87 10.03
C ASP A 220 -10.84 7.53 11.42
N GLY A 221 -10.24 6.34 11.59
CA GLY A 221 -9.69 5.88 12.87
C GLY A 221 -10.73 5.47 13.91
N SER A 222 -12.03 5.48 13.57
CA SER A 222 -13.10 5.02 14.47
C SER A 222 -13.03 3.52 14.74
N ASP A 223 -13.63 3.07 15.84
CA ASP A 223 -13.67 1.64 16.17
C ASP A 223 -14.45 0.81 15.14
N LEU A 224 -15.44 1.41 14.49
CA LEU A 224 -16.14 0.77 13.36
C LEU A 224 -15.23 0.64 12.14
N ALA A 225 -14.45 1.66 11.79
CA ALA A 225 -13.48 1.56 10.69
C ALA A 225 -12.40 0.51 10.98
N LYS A 226 -11.89 0.46 12.23
CA LYS A 226 -10.98 -0.61 12.69
C LYS A 226 -11.63 -1.97 12.53
N SER A 227 -12.85 -2.14 13.03
CA SER A 227 -13.61 -3.39 12.94
C SER A 227 -13.83 -3.84 11.50
N LEU A 228 -14.09 -2.89 10.59
CA LEU A 228 -14.26 -3.17 9.17
C LEU A 228 -12.96 -3.67 8.52
N LEU A 229 -11.81 -3.05 8.80
CA LEU A 229 -10.52 -3.54 8.32
C LEU A 229 -10.14 -4.89 8.94
N ILE A 230 -10.39 -5.08 10.24
CA ILE A 230 -10.19 -6.38 10.91
C ILE A 230 -11.03 -7.46 10.24
N GLY A 231 -12.30 -7.15 9.93
CA GLY A 231 -13.18 -8.03 9.16
C GLY A 231 -12.61 -8.41 7.81
N LEU A 232 -12.03 -7.46 7.07
CA LEU A 232 -11.38 -7.71 5.78
C LEU A 232 -10.15 -8.63 5.93
N LEU A 233 -9.31 -8.38 6.93
CA LEU A 233 -8.13 -9.20 7.20
C LEU A 233 -8.54 -10.64 7.50
N LYS A 234 -9.52 -10.83 8.40
CA LYS A 234 -10.09 -12.15 8.74
C LYS A 234 -10.69 -12.83 7.52
N ALA A 235 -11.50 -12.13 6.72
CA ALA A 235 -12.09 -12.64 5.49
C ALA A 235 -11.03 -13.09 4.47
N THR A 236 -10.00 -12.26 4.25
CA THR A 236 -8.87 -12.56 3.36
C THR A 236 -8.18 -13.85 3.78
N LYS A 237 -7.86 -13.99 5.07
CA LYS A 237 -7.19 -15.17 5.60
C LYS A 237 -8.07 -16.42 5.49
N GLU A 238 -9.33 -16.34 5.89
CA GLU A 238 -10.26 -17.48 5.82
C GLU A 238 -10.45 -17.97 4.37
N ILE A 239 -10.56 -17.04 3.42
CA ILE A 239 -10.70 -17.40 2.00
C ILE A 239 -9.41 -18.05 1.49
N ASN A 240 -8.25 -17.44 1.75
CA ASN A 240 -6.99 -17.97 1.25
C ASN A 240 -6.65 -19.33 1.85
N ASP A 241 -6.86 -19.52 3.15
CA ASP A 241 -6.59 -20.80 3.84
C ASP A 241 -7.46 -21.94 3.27
N LYS A 242 -8.68 -21.66 2.80
CA LYS A 242 -9.64 -22.67 2.33
C LYS A 242 -9.65 -22.87 0.81
N TYR A 243 -9.41 -21.80 0.03
CA TYR A 243 -9.68 -21.79 -1.40
C TYR A 243 -8.47 -21.44 -2.27
N SER A 244 -7.35 -20.99 -1.72
CA SER A 244 -6.14 -20.69 -2.50
C SER A 244 -5.30 -21.95 -2.72
N ASP A 245 -4.69 -22.07 -3.90
CA ASP A 245 -3.68 -23.09 -4.20
C ASP A 245 -2.36 -22.42 -4.63
N LEU A 246 -1.22 -22.99 -4.26
CA LEU A 246 0.11 -22.43 -4.52
C LEU A 246 0.53 -22.50 -6.00
N HIS A 247 -0.24 -23.22 -6.83
CA HIS A 247 0.10 -23.47 -8.24
C HIS A 247 -0.59 -22.51 -9.23
N GLY A 248 -1.13 -21.39 -8.75
CA GLY A 248 -1.81 -20.40 -9.60
C GLY A 248 -3.27 -20.76 -9.91
N THR A 249 -3.84 -21.68 -9.13
CA THR A 249 -5.26 -22.06 -9.15
C THR A 249 -5.93 -21.70 -7.82
N GLY A 250 -7.24 -21.83 -7.75
CA GLY A 250 -8.01 -21.44 -6.57
C GLY A 250 -8.36 -19.94 -6.52
N ILE A 251 -8.86 -19.50 -5.36
CA ILE A 251 -9.22 -18.11 -5.08
C ILE A 251 -8.19 -17.54 -4.12
N HIS A 252 -7.47 -16.51 -4.56
CA HIS A 252 -6.45 -15.85 -3.77
C HIS A 252 -6.76 -14.37 -3.60
N VAL A 253 -6.87 -13.92 -2.37
CA VAL A 253 -7.19 -12.54 -2.01
C VAL A 253 -5.91 -11.84 -1.57
N VAL A 254 -5.64 -10.70 -2.18
CA VAL A 254 -4.47 -9.86 -1.89
C VAL A 254 -4.96 -8.48 -1.46
N THR A 255 -4.49 -7.98 -0.34
CA THR A 255 -4.82 -6.66 0.19
C THR A 255 -3.59 -5.78 0.25
N PHE A 256 -3.70 -4.56 -0.27
CA PHE A 256 -2.69 -3.52 -0.15
C PHE A 256 -3.10 -2.55 0.96
N LEU A 257 -2.27 -2.47 2.00
CA LEU A 257 -2.61 -1.73 3.22
C LEU A 257 -1.49 -0.78 3.62
N ARG A 258 -1.89 0.33 4.22
CA ARG A 258 -0.97 1.23 4.89
C ARG A 258 -0.39 0.58 6.15
N SER A 259 0.94 0.53 6.26
CA SER A 259 1.62 -0.09 7.41
C SER A 259 1.24 0.56 8.73
N ASP A 260 1.10 1.88 8.80
CA ASP A 260 0.73 2.61 10.02
C ASP A 260 -0.71 2.31 10.47
N ILE A 261 -1.63 2.15 9.52
CA ILE A 261 -3.00 1.72 9.82
C ILE A 261 -2.99 0.28 10.34
N TYR A 262 -2.32 -0.63 9.63
CA TYR A 262 -2.24 -2.05 10.01
C TYR A 262 -1.63 -2.26 11.40
N GLN A 263 -0.54 -1.56 11.71
CA GLN A 263 0.13 -1.63 13.02
C GLN A 263 -0.78 -1.14 14.15
N GLY A 264 -1.64 -0.15 13.89
CA GLY A 264 -2.61 0.37 14.84
C GLY A 264 -3.81 -0.54 15.12
N LEU A 265 -4.05 -1.58 14.31
CA LEU A 265 -5.13 -2.53 14.53
C LEU A 265 -4.76 -3.54 15.63
N GLN A 266 -5.69 -3.78 16.56
CA GLN A 266 -5.59 -4.80 17.60
C GLN A 266 -6.79 -5.72 17.49
N PHE A 267 -6.53 -7.02 17.31
CA PHE A 267 -7.56 -8.05 17.18
C PHE A 267 -6.97 -9.41 17.54
N ASP A 268 -7.84 -10.33 17.95
CA ASP A 268 -7.46 -11.71 18.24
C ASP A 268 -6.86 -12.39 17.01
N ASP A 269 -5.88 -13.24 17.22
CA ASP A 269 -5.19 -14.01 16.17
C ASP A 269 -4.41 -13.18 15.13
N LYS A 270 -4.13 -11.89 15.38
CA LYS A 270 -3.29 -11.07 14.51
C LYS A 270 -1.93 -11.73 14.19
N ASP A 271 -1.36 -12.47 15.14
CA ASP A 271 -0.13 -13.23 14.94
C ASP A 271 -0.24 -14.33 13.86
N LYS A 272 -1.43 -14.87 13.61
CA LYS A 272 -1.69 -15.84 12.54
C LYS A 272 -1.63 -15.24 11.14
N HIS A 273 -1.65 -13.91 11.01
CA HIS A 273 -1.48 -13.21 9.74
C HIS A 273 -0.02 -13.00 9.36
N ARG A 274 0.92 -13.11 10.32
CA ARG A 274 2.36 -12.81 10.09
C ARG A 274 3.00 -13.61 8.97
N ALA A 275 2.53 -14.84 8.72
CA ALA A 275 3.07 -15.72 7.68
C ALA A 275 2.65 -15.31 6.26
N ILE A 276 1.65 -14.44 6.12
CA ILE A 276 1.12 -13.96 4.84
C ILE A 276 1.25 -12.43 4.70
N GLU A 277 1.98 -11.79 5.61
CA GLU A 277 2.32 -10.37 5.58
C GLU A 277 3.62 -10.14 4.81
N GLU A 278 3.62 -9.14 3.93
CA GLU A 278 4.81 -8.72 3.18
C GLU A 278 4.94 -7.21 3.21
N GLU A 279 6.12 -6.72 3.61
CA GLU A 279 6.40 -5.30 3.57
C GLU A 279 7.02 -4.90 2.23
N ILE A 280 6.43 -3.89 1.60
CA ILE A 280 6.95 -3.27 0.38
C ILE A 280 8.13 -2.37 0.77
N THR A 281 9.32 -2.93 0.62
CA THR A 281 10.59 -2.27 0.89
C THR A 281 11.32 -1.93 -0.40
N TRP A 282 12.08 -0.85 -0.36
CA TRP A 282 12.88 -0.37 -1.49
C TRP A 282 14.31 -0.12 -1.02
N THR A 283 15.26 -0.60 -1.80
CA THR A 283 16.68 -0.30 -1.61
C THR A 283 17.10 0.81 -2.58
N ALA A 284 18.26 1.42 -2.33
CA ALA A 284 18.83 2.39 -3.27
C ALA A 284 19.04 1.79 -4.67
N ASP A 285 19.37 0.49 -4.75
CA ASP A 285 19.57 -0.22 -6.03
C ASP A 285 18.24 -0.46 -6.74
N LEU A 286 17.19 -0.91 -6.04
CA LEU A 286 15.86 -1.04 -6.66
C LEU A 286 15.31 0.32 -7.14
N LEU A 287 15.55 1.39 -6.39
CA LEU A 287 15.18 2.75 -6.81
C LEU A 287 15.99 3.19 -8.03
N ARG A 288 17.26 2.80 -8.12
CA ARG A 288 18.12 3.04 -9.29
C ARG A 288 17.57 2.32 -10.52
N ASP A 289 17.26 1.04 -10.38
CA ASP A 289 16.69 0.22 -11.46
C ASP A 289 15.35 0.76 -11.94
N MET A 290 14.51 1.20 -10.99
CA MET A 290 13.21 1.82 -11.29
C MET A 290 13.35 3.10 -12.10
N ILE A 291 14.34 3.95 -11.80
CA ILE A 291 14.61 5.15 -12.60
C ILE A 291 15.27 4.78 -13.94
N ASN A 292 16.23 3.86 -13.96
CA ASN A 292 16.88 3.42 -15.19
C ASN A 292 15.89 2.88 -16.21
N ALA A 293 14.86 2.13 -15.78
CA ALA A 293 13.80 1.63 -16.65
C ALA A 293 12.99 2.74 -17.35
N ARG A 294 13.01 3.97 -16.82
CA ARG A 294 12.34 5.16 -17.40
C ARG A 294 13.24 5.97 -18.33
N LEU A 295 14.54 5.70 -18.31
CA LEU A 295 15.52 6.43 -19.12
C LEU A 295 15.64 5.81 -20.52
N PRO A 296 16.14 6.57 -21.52
CA PRO A 296 16.47 6.02 -22.82
C PRO A 296 17.46 4.85 -22.72
N ASP A 297 17.32 3.87 -23.62
CA ASP A 297 18.17 2.68 -23.67
C ASP A 297 19.67 3.05 -23.65
N GLY A 298 20.42 2.40 -22.75
CA GLY A 298 21.86 2.60 -22.59
C GLY A 298 22.26 3.84 -21.77
N VAL A 299 21.31 4.63 -21.27
CA VAL A 299 21.56 5.71 -20.30
C VAL A 299 21.28 5.22 -18.89
N ALA A 300 22.30 5.27 -18.02
CA ALA A 300 22.11 5.02 -16.60
C ALA A 300 21.83 6.34 -15.86
N ILE A 301 21.10 6.29 -14.76
CA ILE A 301 20.76 7.48 -13.96
C ILE A 301 22.02 8.20 -13.45
N ASP A 302 23.11 7.48 -13.17
CA ASP A 302 24.38 8.11 -12.78
C ASP A 302 24.98 8.97 -13.90
N ASP A 303 24.74 8.61 -15.17
CA ASP A 303 25.23 9.36 -16.34
C ASP A 303 24.44 10.66 -16.58
N VAL A 304 23.30 10.84 -15.92
CA VAL A 304 22.44 12.03 -16.02
C VAL A 304 22.98 13.20 -15.18
N PHE A 305 23.90 12.95 -14.26
CA PHE A 305 24.45 13.99 -13.37
C PHE A 305 25.84 14.45 -13.79
N GLU A 306 26.16 15.70 -13.42
CA GLU A 306 27.52 16.25 -13.47
C GLU A 306 28.51 15.33 -12.73
N GLU A 307 29.71 15.14 -13.30
CA GLU A 307 30.73 14.24 -12.74
C GLU A 307 31.21 14.58 -11.34
N GLY A 308 31.56 13.53 -10.60
CA GLY A 308 32.13 13.60 -9.26
C GLY A 308 31.08 13.66 -8.16
N ASP A 309 31.57 13.62 -6.93
CA ASP A 309 30.71 13.43 -5.77
C ASP A 309 30.06 14.72 -5.26
N MET A 310 28.95 14.52 -4.56
CA MET A 310 28.38 15.49 -3.64
C MET A 310 29.21 15.55 -2.34
N ARG A 311 28.87 16.50 -1.46
CA ARG A 311 29.51 16.63 -0.14
C ARG A 311 29.46 15.29 0.61
N GLY A 312 30.60 14.86 1.14
CA GLY A 312 30.74 13.60 1.87
C GLY A 312 31.05 12.38 0.98
N SER A 313 31.55 12.59 -0.24
CA SER A 313 31.93 11.51 -1.18
C SER A 313 30.76 10.58 -1.50
N ILE A 314 29.58 11.17 -1.74
CA ILE A 314 28.34 10.46 -2.08
C ILE A 314 28.00 10.80 -3.52
N SER A 315 27.72 9.80 -4.36
CA SER A 315 27.26 10.04 -5.72
C SER A 315 25.95 10.85 -5.75
N PRO A 316 25.70 11.67 -6.80
CA PRO A 316 24.51 12.51 -6.89
C PRO A 316 23.18 11.77 -6.70
N PHE A 317 23.00 10.60 -7.30
CA PHE A 317 21.78 9.80 -7.11
C PHE A 317 21.62 9.33 -5.66
N ASN A 318 22.70 8.82 -5.05
CA ASN A 318 22.66 8.37 -3.64
C ASN A 318 22.42 9.55 -2.67
N TYR A 319 22.87 10.76 -3.03
CA TYR A 319 22.57 11.98 -2.28
C TYR A 319 21.07 12.28 -2.27
N ILE A 320 20.40 12.15 -3.43
CA ILE A 320 18.95 12.27 -3.56
C ILE A 320 18.24 11.18 -2.74
N VAL A 321 18.62 9.91 -2.92
CA VAL A 321 17.97 8.77 -2.24
C VAL A 321 18.03 8.92 -0.72
N LYS A 322 19.17 9.32 -0.14
CA LYS A 322 19.35 9.55 1.32
C LYS A 322 18.48 10.67 1.90
N ARG A 323 17.86 11.50 1.06
CA ARG A 323 16.91 12.55 1.46
C ARG A 323 15.45 12.15 1.27
N THR A 324 15.21 10.94 0.76
CA THR A 324 13.88 10.32 0.70
C THR A 324 13.73 9.32 1.84
N PHE A 325 12.52 8.83 2.08
CA PHE A 325 12.25 7.68 2.96
C PHE A 325 12.28 6.37 2.15
N LEU A 326 13.16 6.28 1.15
CA LEU A 326 13.26 5.16 0.22
C LEU A 326 11.92 4.86 -0.47
N ARG A 327 11.22 5.90 -0.93
CA ARG A 327 9.91 5.76 -1.59
C ARG A 327 10.05 6.13 -3.08
N PRO A 328 9.60 5.29 -4.03
CA PRO A 328 9.68 5.59 -5.46
C PRO A 328 9.14 6.97 -5.82
N ARG A 329 7.97 7.31 -5.26
CA ARG A 329 7.32 8.62 -5.46
C ARG A 329 8.24 9.79 -5.11
N GLU A 330 8.99 9.68 -4.03
CA GLU A 330 9.84 10.76 -3.54
C GLU A 330 11.08 10.94 -4.39
N VAL A 331 11.67 9.85 -4.88
CA VAL A 331 12.79 9.90 -5.82
C VAL A 331 12.35 10.57 -7.12
N ILE A 332 11.20 10.17 -7.68
CA ILE A 332 10.62 10.79 -8.88
C ILE A 332 10.38 12.29 -8.66
N GLN A 333 9.73 12.67 -7.56
CA GLN A 333 9.47 14.07 -7.23
C GLN A 333 10.76 14.91 -7.12
N PHE A 334 11.79 14.36 -6.46
CA PHE A 334 13.05 15.06 -6.32
C PHE A 334 13.74 15.22 -7.69
N LEU A 335 13.82 14.15 -8.50
CA LEU A 335 14.39 14.23 -9.84
C LEU A 335 13.65 15.21 -10.75
N GLN A 336 12.32 15.25 -10.68
CA GLN A 336 11.50 16.25 -11.40
C GLN A 336 11.82 17.68 -10.95
N GLU A 337 12.09 17.91 -9.66
CA GLU A 337 12.53 19.23 -9.19
C GLU A 337 13.96 19.58 -9.62
N CYS A 338 14.87 18.61 -9.71
CA CYS A 338 16.18 18.80 -10.31
C CYS A 338 16.05 19.17 -11.79
N GLN A 339 15.22 18.43 -12.53
CA GLN A 339 14.93 18.67 -13.94
C GLN A 339 14.36 20.08 -14.16
N LYS A 340 13.43 20.55 -13.32
CA LYS A 340 12.86 21.91 -13.43
C LYS A 340 13.89 23.02 -13.30
N ARG A 341 14.92 22.84 -12.45
CA ARG A 341 16.01 23.81 -12.22
C ARG A 341 17.18 23.70 -13.18
N THR A 342 17.19 22.65 -13.99
CA THR A 342 18.20 22.47 -15.04
C THR A 342 17.86 23.37 -16.24
N ASP A 343 18.87 23.92 -16.90
CA ASP A 343 18.69 24.74 -18.11
C ASP A 343 18.11 23.92 -19.28
N THR A 344 17.42 24.58 -20.20
CA THR A 344 16.72 23.89 -21.30
C THR A 344 17.66 23.11 -22.23
N SER A 345 18.89 23.58 -22.43
CA SER A 345 19.88 22.94 -23.30
C SER A 345 20.83 22.01 -22.56
N ALA A 346 20.71 21.86 -21.24
CA ALA A 346 21.65 21.10 -20.45
C ALA A 346 21.44 19.59 -20.63
N THR A 347 22.55 18.86 -20.79
CA THR A 347 22.59 17.41 -20.97
C THR A 347 22.96 16.67 -19.69
N GLU A 348 23.06 17.38 -18.57
CA GLU A 348 23.31 16.83 -17.24
C GLU A 348 22.66 17.70 -16.15
N ILE A 349 22.35 17.09 -15.02
CA ILE A 349 21.88 17.77 -13.81
C ILE A 349 23.10 18.20 -12.99
N SER A 350 23.28 19.50 -12.81
CA SER A 350 24.40 20.05 -12.02
C SER A 350 24.20 19.83 -10.51
N LYS A 351 25.31 19.83 -9.76
CA LYS A 351 25.27 19.71 -8.30
C LYS A 351 24.52 20.87 -7.63
N ASP A 352 24.54 22.05 -8.24
CA ASP A 352 23.79 23.22 -7.76
C ASP A 352 22.28 23.05 -8.00
N ALA A 353 21.86 22.53 -9.16
CA ALA A 353 20.45 22.21 -9.42
C ALA A 353 19.90 21.22 -8.40
N ILE A 354 20.70 20.22 -7.97
CA ILE A 354 20.32 19.28 -6.90
C ILE A 354 20.11 20.00 -5.56
N ARG A 355 21.05 20.89 -5.18
CA ARG A 355 20.97 21.64 -3.90
C ARG A 355 19.76 22.59 -3.89
N GLU A 356 19.48 23.24 -5.00
CA GLU A 356 18.32 24.10 -5.13
C GLU A 356 17.00 23.30 -5.14
N ALA A 357 16.98 22.13 -5.77
CA ALA A 357 15.83 21.23 -5.77
C ALA A 357 15.52 20.71 -4.36
N GLU A 358 16.57 20.38 -3.59
CA GLU A 358 16.47 19.94 -2.20
C GLU A 358 15.70 20.94 -1.33
N MET A 359 15.91 22.25 -1.53
CA MET A 359 15.22 23.29 -0.77
C MET A 359 13.69 23.16 -0.90
N ARG A 360 13.20 22.94 -2.12
CA ARG A 360 11.76 22.81 -2.39
C ARG A 360 11.23 21.44 -1.99
N TYR A 361 11.94 20.38 -2.38
CA TYR A 361 11.57 19.00 -2.07
C TYR A 361 11.47 18.77 -0.56
N SER A 362 12.44 19.25 0.23
CA SER A 362 12.43 19.09 1.69
C SER A 362 11.26 19.82 2.36
N SER A 363 10.86 20.99 1.83
CA SER A 363 9.65 21.68 2.28
C SER A 363 8.39 20.86 2.01
N TRP A 364 8.25 20.29 0.81
CA TRP A 364 7.14 19.41 0.48
C TRP A 364 7.10 18.17 1.35
N LYS A 365 8.26 17.54 1.58
CA LYS A 365 8.39 16.39 2.46
C LYS A 365 7.87 16.68 3.87
N VAL A 366 8.16 17.85 4.43
CA VAL A 366 7.62 18.27 5.73
C VAL A 366 6.10 18.38 5.69
N ASP A 367 5.54 19.03 4.68
CA ASP A 367 4.08 19.19 4.54
C ASP A 367 3.37 17.86 4.30
N ASP A 368 3.96 16.98 3.50
CA ASP A 368 3.47 15.63 3.24
C ASP A 368 3.43 14.80 4.53
N LEU A 369 4.46 14.87 5.38
CA LEU A 369 4.46 14.17 6.66
C LEU A 369 3.41 14.71 7.61
N LYS A 370 3.20 16.03 7.67
CA LYS A 370 2.11 16.63 8.46
C LYS A 370 0.76 16.07 8.04
N GLN A 371 0.50 16.00 6.73
CA GLN A 371 -0.75 15.48 6.20
C GLN A 371 -0.88 13.96 6.43
N GLU A 372 0.19 13.20 6.18
CA GLU A 372 0.23 11.74 6.27
C GLU A 372 -0.11 11.25 7.68
N TYR A 373 0.38 11.95 8.71
CA TYR A 373 0.21 11.56 10.11
C TYR A 373 -0.90 12.29 10.86
N ARG A 374 -1.52 13.33 10.28
CA ARG A 374 -2.62 14.09 10.92
C ARG A 374 -3.80 13.21 11.32
N ARG A 375 -4.13 12.16 10.55
CA ARG A 375 -5.25 11.25 10.87
C ARG A 375 -4.93 10.31 12.04
N VAL A 376 -3.66 9.94 12.23
CA VAL A 376 -3.21 9.07 13.32
C VAL A 376 -2.92 9.87 14.59
N PHE A 377 -2.39 11.08 14.43
CA PHE A 377 -2.10 12.01 15.51
C PHE A 377 -2.43 13.45 15.06
N PRO A 378 -3.60 14.00 15.43
CA PRO A 378 -4.05 15.33 14.97
C PRO A 378 -3.05 16.46 15.23
N ARG A 379 -2.31 16.39 16.34
CA ARG A 379 -1.27 17.38 16.73
C ARG A 379 0.12 17.06 16.16
N PHE A 380 0.26 16.15 15.19
CA PHE A 380 1.56 15.80 14.60
C PHE A 380 2.26 16.99 13.94
N SER A 381 1.48 17.93 13.38
CA SER A 381 2.06 19.15 12.80
C SER A 381 2.78 19.98 13.85
N GLU A 382 2.21 20.13 15.05
CA GLU A 382 2.84 20.88 16.15
C GLU A 382 4.12 20.17 16.61
N LEU A 383 4.07 18.84 16.73
CA LEU A 383 5.22 18.03 17.12
C LEU A 383 6.38 18.13 16.11
N LEU A 384 6.07 18.09 14.81
CA LEU A 384 7.10 18.21 13.76
C LEU A 384 7.70 19.63 13.73
N GLU A 385 6.87 20.66 13.96
CA GLU A 385 7.31 22.06 14.01
C GLU A 385 8.19 22.36 15.23
N ALA A 386 8.07 21.61 16.33
CA ALA A 386 8.97 21.72 17.48
C ALA A 386 10.45 21.41 17.15
N LEU A 387 10.70 20.75 16.00
CA LEU A 387 12.06 20.49 15.50
C LEU A 387 12.59 21.61 14.60
N ARG A 388 11.80 22.66 14.30
CA ARG A 388 12.24 23.74 13.41
C ARG A 388 13.40 24.53 14.02
N GLN A 389 14.40 24.86 13.21
CA GLN A 389 15.59 25.64 13.60
C GLN A 389 16.48 24.99 14.68
N THR A 390 16.37 23.67 14.87
CA THR A 390 17.19 22.91 15.83
C THR A 390 18.45 22.34 15.17
N GLN A 391 19.08 21.34 15.79
CA GLN A 391 20.30 20.68 15.31
C GLN A 391 20.01 19.28 14.76
N HIS A 392 20.84 18.82 13.83
CA HIS A 392 20.62 17.55 13.15
C HIS A 392 20.91 16.29 14.01
N ARG A 393 21.70 16.43 15.07
CA ARG A 393 22.18 15.34 15.92
C ARG A 393 22.08 15.75 17.39
N TYR A 394 21.62 14.83 18.21
CA TYR A 394 21.61 14.89 19.67
C TYR A 394 22.43 13.71 20.18
N ASP A 395 23.34 13.95 21.10
CA ASP A 395 24.29 12.93 21.55
C ASP A 395 23.63 11.88 22.43
N SER A 396 22.53 12.23 23.10
CA SER A 396 21.73 11.30 23.91
C SER A 396 20.22 11.45 23.73
N VAL A 397 19.48 10.44 24.18
CA VAL A 397 18.01 10.46 24.24
C VAL A 397 17.55 11.59 25.16
N GLU A 398 18.21 11.78 26.30
CA GLU A 398 17.87 12.80 27.30
C GLU A 398 17.98 14.21 26.72
N GLU A 399 19.02 14.50 25.94
CA GLU A 399 19.17 15.79 25.25
C GLU A 399 18.00 16.05 24.29
N PHE A 400 17.58 15.02 23.56
CA PHE A 400 16.42 15.12 22.67
C PHE A 400 15.09 15.28 23.41
N LEU A 401 14.92 14.61 24.56
CA LEU A 401 13.72 14.79 25.39
C LEU A 401 13.62 16.20 25.98
N GLN A 402 14.75 16.78 26.43
CA GLN A 402 14.81 18.16 26.90
C GLN A 402 14.40 19.17 25.82
N LEU A 403 14.80 18.92 24.55
CA LEU A 403 14.32 19.71 23.43
C LEU A 403 12.78 19.68 23.33
N LEU A 404 12.18 18.49 23.39
CA LEU A 404 10.72 18.36 23.32
C LEU A 404 10.04 19.04 24.50
N GLU A 405 10.58 18.91 25.71
CA GLU A 405 10.08 19.62 26.90
C GLU A 405 10.11 21.13 26.73
N GLN A 406 11.13 21.67 26.07
CA GLN A 406 11.28 23.11 25.84
C GLN A 406 10.39 23.62 24.69
N GLN A 407 10.39 22.93 23.55
CA GLN A 407 9.77 23.41 22.30
C GLN A 407 8.31 22.94 22.13
N ALA A 408 7.91 21.90 22.85
CA ALA A 408 6.60 21.25 22.75
C ALA A 408 5.98 20.99 24.14
N ALA A 409 6.19 21.91 25.10
CA ALA A 409 5.79 21.75 26.50
C ALA A 409 4.33 21.29 26.68
N GLU A 410 3.39 21.86 25.94
CA GLU A 410 1.97 21.47 25.99
C GLU A 410 1.76 20.01 25.54
N LEU A 411 2.39 19.60 24.44
CA LEU A 411 2.31 18.22 23.96
C LEU A 411 2.95 17.25 24.95
N VAL A 412 4.06 17.65 25.56
CA VAL A 412 4.76 16.82 26.56
C VAL A 412 3.90 16.64 27.79
N GLN A 413 3.19 17.67 28.24
CA GLN A 413 2.24 17.55 29.35
C GLN A 413 1.07 16.62 29.02
N GLU A 414 0.57 16.64 27.78
CA GLU A 414 -0.57 15.83 27.35
C GLU A 414 -0.21 14.36 27.09
N PHE A 415 0.92 14.09 26.41
CA PHE A 415 1.27 12.75 25.90
C PHE A 415 2.54 12.15 26.51
N GLY A 416 3.40 12.96 27.12
CA GLY A 416 4.71 12.56 27.60
C GLY A 416 5.80 12.60 26.51
N ALA A 417 6.99 13.12 26.86
CA ALA A 417 8.09 13.34 25.91
C ALA A 417 8.55 12.05 25.21
N ARG A 418 8.59 10.93 25.93
CA ARG A 418 9.03 9.64 25.39
C ARG A 418 8.07 9.09 24.34
N GLU A 419 6.77 9.27 24.54
CA GLU A 419 5.75 8.85 23.57
C GLU A 419 5.78 9.73 22.32
N LEU A 420 5.98 11.05 22.48
CA LEU A 420 6.20 11.95 21.34
C LEU A 420 7.46 11.59 20.54
N MET A 421 8.56 11.28 21.22
CA MET A 421 9.78 10.78 20.57
C MET A 421 9.50 9.48 19.80
N LYS A 422 8.73 8.55 20.38
CA LYS A 422 8.32 7.31 19.71
C LYS A 422 7.51 7.60 18.44
N ARG A 423 6.60 8.57 18.45
CA ARG A 423 5.85 9.00 17.26
C ARG A 423 6.76 9.56 16.16
N LEU A 424 7.74 10.39 16.52
CA LEU A 424 8.73 10.91 15.57
C LEU A 424 9.60 9.79 14.99
N PHE A 425 9.95 8.80 15.81
CA PHE A 425 10.73 7.64 15.39
C PHE A 425 9.93 6.73 14.45
N ASP A 426 8.70 6.36 14.82
CA ASP A 426 7.77 5.56 13.99
C ASP A 426 7.49 6.26 12.65
N ALA A 427 7.46 7.60 12.63
CA ALA A 427 7.33 8.38 11.40
C ALA A 427 8.62 8.51 10.57
N SER A 428 9.76 7.99 11.06
CA SER A 428 11.10 8.18 10.49
C SER A 428 11.57 9.63 10.42
N VAL A 429 10.95 10.52 11.20
CA VAL A 429 11.42 11.91 11.36
C VAL A 429 12.77 11.93 12.07
N ILE A 430 12.91 11.03 13.06
CA ILE A 430 14.17 10.77 13.75
C ILE A 430 14.62 9.33 13.51
N GLY A 431 15.94 9.15 13.58
CA GLY A 431 16.62 7.88 13.56
C GLY A 431 17.58 7.77 14.73
N VAL A 432 18.10 6.58 14.94
CA VAL A 432 18.95 6.26 16.09
C VAL A 432 20.20 5.53 15.63
N ARG A 433 21.28 5.67 16.39
CA ARG A 433 22.52 4.94 16.15
C ARG A 433 22.68 3.87 17.23
N LEU A 434 22.62 2.59 16.82
CA LEU A 434 22.80 1.45 17.72
C LEU A 434 24.29 1.22 17.98
N GLY A 435 24.73 1.48 19.22
CA GLY A 435 26.12 1.24 19.66
C GLY A 435 27.18 1.97 18.81
N ASN A 436 28.24 1.25 18.44
CA ASN A 436 29.36 1.75 17.63
C ASN A 436 29.10 1.70 16.10
N ALA A 437 27.88 1.38 15.66
CA ALA A 437 27.56 1.40 14.22
C ALA A 437 27.79 2.81 13.66
N GLY A 438 28.51 2.92 12.54
CA GLY A 438 28.96 4.22 12.01
C GLY A 438 27.85 5.14 11.49
N THR A 439 26.61 4.66 11.33
CA THR A 439 25.52 5.38 10.67
C THR A 439 24.20 5.29 11.46
N ALA A 440 23.45 6.39 11.50
CA ALA A 440 22.09 6.39 12.02
C ALA A 440 21.17 5.53 11.13
N ARG A 441 20.20 4.86 11.74
CA ARG A 441 19.16 4.06 11.09
C ARG A 441 17.79 4.66 11.33
N PHE A 442 16.91 4.53 10.36
CA PHE A 442 15.55 5.08 10.40
C PHE A 442 14.52 3.99 10.13
N ARG A 443 13.30 4.14 10.65
CA ARG A 443 12.19 3.18 10.45
C ARG A 443 11.80 2.98 8.97
N CYS A 444 12.15 3.91 8.10
CA CYS A 444 11.95 3.77 6.66
C CYS A 444 12.98 2.88 5.97
N GLU A 445 14.13 2.63 6.61
CA GLU A 445 15.15 1.69 6.13
C GLU A 445 14.90 0.28 6.69
N ASP A 446 14.37 0.21 7.91
CA ASP A 446 14.11 -1.03 8.65
C ASP A 446 12.88 -0.83 9.54
N SER A 447 11.79 -1.50 9.19
CA SER A 447 10.52 -1.44 9.89
C SER A 447 10.48 -2.24 11.19
N ASP A 448 11.48 -3.10 11.45
CA ASP A 448 11.66 -3.81 12.71
C ASP A 448 12.57 -3.05 13.68
N LEU A 449 13.15 -1.93 13.24
CA LEU A 449 14.00 -1.10 14.07
C LEU A 449 13.28 -0.67 15.35
N LEU A 450 13.91 -0.93 16.50
CA LEU A 450 13.35 -0.59 17.80
C LEU A 450 13.93 0.74 18.31
N LEU A 451 13.11 1.51 19.03
CA LEU A 451 13.55 2.73 19.68
C LEU A 451 14.40 2.38 20.92
N PRO A 452 15.72 2.62 20.92
CA PRO A 452 16.57 2.30 22.06
C PRO A 452 16.27 3.23 23.24
N THR A 453 16.56 2.74 24.45
CA THR A 453 16.42 3.52 25.69
C THR A 453 17.50 4.60 25.82
N SER A 454 18.66 4.40 25.20
CA SER A 454 19.79 5.33 25.21
C SER A 454 20.47 5.39 23.83
N GLY A 455 21.37 6.35 23.65
CA GLY A 455 22.12 6.56 22.41
C GLY A 455 21.76 7.85 21.69
N SER A 456 22.43 8.10 20.57
CA SER A 456 22.31 9.36 19.83
C SER A 456 21.09 9.36 18.90
N VAL A 457 20.44 10.50 18.80
CA VAL A 457 19.24 10.74 17.98
C VAL A 457 19.60 11.66 16.82
N TYR A 458 19.10 11.33 15.63
CA TYR A 458 19.38 12.08 14.41
C TYR A 458 18.08 12.48 13.74
N ILE A 459 17.95 13.73 13.30
CA ILE A 459 16.86 14.13 12.42
C ILE A 459 17.18 13.62 11.02
N HIS A 460 16.16 13.14 10.30
CA HIS A 460 16.31 12.63 8.94
C HIS A 460 16.73 13.75 7.96
N GLN A 461 17.74 13.49 7.12
CA GLN A 461 18.35 14.49 6.22
C GLN A 461 17.35 15.12 5.25
N GLY A 462 16.37 14.34 4.80
CA GLY A 462 15.26 14.83 3.96
C GLY A 462 14.45 15.99 4.55
N LEU A 463 14.57 16.27 5.85
CA LEU A 463 13.84 17.33 6.54
C LEU A 463 14.68 18.58 6.81
N TYR A 464 15.98 18.56 6.51
CA TYR A 464 16.90 19.61 6.95
C TYR A 464 16.55 20.98 6.39
N ARG A 465 16.25 21.08 5.10
CA ARG A 465 15.91 22.37 4.49
C ARG A 465 14.50 22.82 4.86
N GLY A 466 13.53 21.90 4.87
CA GLY A 466 12.14 22.20 5.22
C GLY A 466 11.94 22.66 6.67
N LEU A 467 12.76 22.16 7.60
CA LEU A 467 12.73 22.54 9.03
C LEU A 467 13.86 23.49 9.43
N ASN A 468 14.73 23.94 8.51
CA ASN A 468 15.90 24.77 8.81
C ASN A 468 16.84 24.15 9.88
N ILE A 469 17.08 22.84 9.79
CA ILE A 469 17.95 22.11 10.73
C ILE A 469 19.41 22.50 10.51
N ARG A 470 20.12 22.74 11.61
CA ARG A 470 21.55 23.07 11.62
C ARG A 470 22.41 21.81 11.63
N GLU A 471 23.26 21.69 10.62
CA GLU A 471 24.34 20.69 10.59
C GLU A 471 25.51 21.18 11.47
N THR A 472 25.60 20.68 12.70
CA THR A 472 26.77 20.87 13.57
C THR A 472 27.92 20.01 13.04
N ARG A 473 29.11 20.61 12.85
CA ARG A 473 30.30 19.82 12.52
C ARG A 473 30.69 19.01 13.76
N ALA A 474 30.89 17.71 13.59
CA ALA A 474 31.53 16.86 14.58
C ALA A 474 33.01 17.22 14.75
#